data_AF-A0A7V9ZS22-F1
#
_entry.id   AF-A0A7V9ZS22-F1
#
_cell.length_a   1.000
_cell.length_b   1.000
_cell.length_c   1.000
_cell.angle_alpha   90.00
_cell.angle_beta   90.00
_cell.angle_gamma   90.00
#
_symmetry.space_group_name_H-M   'P 1'
#
loop_
_entity.id
_entity.type
_entity.pdbx_description
1 polymer ?
#
loop_
_entity_poly.entity_id
_entity_poly.type
_entity_poly.pdbx_seq_one_letter_code
_entity_poly.pdbx_strand_id
1 'polypeptide(L)'
;MIDLRSDTVTKPTAQMRKAMAEAEVGDDVYGEDPTVNLLQERAAEIFGKEAALFVPTGSMGNQIAVKLHTKPGDEIVIEERGHIYNWEMGMPAIAAGVGVRPVRAANDNGMLTWAEIESAIHINQPYYACPTGLICLENTHNFGGGSVMSAAQTTEICDNAHRLNLPVHLDGARIFNASVAQNVSVAELTKSVDSVQFCLSKGLGAPVGSMILGKKDFIAEARTWRKRFGGGMR
;
A
#
# COMPACT_ATOMS: atom_id res chain seq x y z
N MET A 1 -12.69 28.80 -7.15
CA MET A 1 -13.50 27.62 -6.75
C MET A 1 -12.75 26.92 -5.64
N ILE A 2 -13.38 26.69 -4.49
CA ILE A 2 -12.81 25.93 -3.36
C ILE A 2 -13.37 24.51 -3.48
N ASP A 3 -12.50 23.50 -3.50
CA ASP A 3 -12.89 22.08 -3.65
C ASP A 3 -12.33 21.27 -2.47
N LEU A 4 -13.23 20.82 -1.60
CA LEU A 4 -12.92 20.08 -0.36
C LEU A 4 -13.40 18.63 -0.42
N ARG A 5 -13.71 18.09 -1.61
CA ARG A 5 -14.22 16.73 -1.76
C ARG A 5 -13.16 15.67 -1.46
N SER A 6 -11.92 15.91 -1.88
CA SER A 6 -10.79 15.00 -1.71
C SER A 6 -9.48 15.70 -2.07
N ASP A 7 -8.37 15.21 -1.53
CA ASP A 7 -7.01 15.59 -1.95
C ASP A 7 -6.61 15.02 -3.31
N THR A 8 -7.46 14.20 -3.95
CA THR A 8 -7.25 13.75 -5.34
C THR A 8 -7.51 14.83 -6.38
N VAL A 9 -8.16 15.95 -6.02
CA VAL A 9 -8.49 17.05 -6.95
C VAL A 9 -7.32 18.00 -7.21
N THR A 10 -6.16 17.74 -6.60
CA THR A 10 -4.92 18.49 -6.82
C THR A 10 -4.55 18.56 -8.30
N LYS A 11 -3.98 19.69 -8.72
CA LYS A 11 -3.51 19.89 -10.09
C LYS A 11 -2.00 20.14 -10.08
N PRO A 12 -1.25 19.64 -11.07
CA PRO A 12 0.17 19.91 -11.20
C PRO A 12 0.47 21.41 -11.21
N THR A 13 1.42 21.83 -10.38
CA THR A 13 1.95 23.20 -10.36
C THR A 13 2.69 23.52 -11.66
N ALA A 14 3.00 24.79 -11.90
CA ALA A 14 3.79 25.18 -13.07
C ALA A 14 5.18 24.52 -13.09
N GLN A 15 5.83 24.41 -11.92
CA GLN A 15 7.13 23.73 -11.79
C GLN A 15 7.02 22.23 -12.09
N MET A 16 5.97 21.56 -11.60
CA MET A 16 5.75 20.15 -11.88
C MET A 16 5.47 19.90 -13.37
N ARG A 17 4.68 20.77 -14.02
CA ARG A 17 4.43 20.70 -15.47
C ARG A 17 5.71 20.87 -16.27
N LYS A 18 6.57 21.79 -15.86
CA LYS A 18 7.87 22.00 -16.48
C LYS A 18 8.76 20.75 -16.31
N ALA A 19 8.87 20.21 -15.10
CA ALA A 19 9.63 19.00 -14.83
C ALA A 19 9.14 17.80 -15.66
N MET A 20 7.81 17.63 -15.80
CA MET A 20 7.22 16.61 -16.67
C MET A 20 7.56 16.81 -18.16
N ALA A 21 7.55 18.05 -18.65
CA ALA A 21 7.83 18.36 -20.05
C ALA A 21 9.32 18.21 -20.43
N GLU A 22 10.21 18.36 -19.44
CA GLU A 22 11.66 18.30 -19.61
C GLU A 22 12.26 16.93 -19.23
N ALA A 23 11.46 16.00 -18.72
CA ALA A 23 11.92 14.69 -18.29
C ALA A 23 12.47 13.85 -19.47
N GLU A 24 13.61 13.21 -19.27
CA GLU A 24 14.10 12.18 -20.18
C GLU A 24 13.24 10.91 -20.01
N VAL A 25 12.77 10.35 -21.12
CA VAL A 25 11.84 9.21 -21.11
C VAL A 25 12.35 8.08 -22.00
N GLY A 26 11.84 6.88 -21.76
CA GLY A 26 12.14 5.68 -22.52
C GLY A 26 10.99 4.68 -22.38
N ASP A 27 11.23 3.44 -22.81
CA ASP A 27 10.22 2.38 -22.68
C ASP A 27 10.41 1.64 -21.33
N ASP A 28 9.52 1.89 -20.36
CA ASP A 28 9.53 1.22 -19.04
C ASP A 28 9.24 -0.29 -19.12
N VAL A 29 8.67 -0.80 -20.23
CA VAL A 29 8.54 -2.26 -20.41
C VAL A 29 9.90 -2.90 -20.60
N TYR A 30 10.83 -2.23 -21.29
CA TYR A 30 12.23 -2.67 -21.42
C TYR A 30 13.10 -2.23 -20.23
N GLY A 31 12.56 -1.40 -19.33
CA GLY A 31 13.30 -0.86 -18.18
C GLY A 31 14.25 0.27 -18.57
N GLU A 32 13.99 0.92 -19.71
CA GLU A 32 14.89 1.91 -20.32
C GLU A 32 14.43 3.36 -20.07
N ASP A 33 13.36 3.58 -19.29
CA ASP A 33 12.94 4.93 -18.91
C ASP A 33 13.77 5.45 -17.71
N PRO A 34 14.65 6.45 -17.92
CA PRO A 34 15.55 6.92 -16.86
C PRO A 34 14.80 7.66 -15.75
N THR A 35 13.70 8.36 -16.06
CA THR A 35 12.93 9.11 -15.06
C THR A 35 12.12 8.17 -14.16
N VAL A 36 11.51 7.12 -14.73
CA VAL A 36 10.80 6.09 -13.95
C VAL A 36 11.80 5.33 -13.07
N ASN A 37 12.97 4.97 -13.59
CA ASN A 37 14.01 4.29 -12.83
C ASN A 37 14.48 5.15 -11.65
N LEU A 38 14.78 6.43 -11.88
CA LEU A 38 15.16 7.37 -10.83
C LEU A 38 14.06 7.53 -9.77
N LEU A 39 12.79 7.62 -10.17
CA LEU A 39 11.67 7.70 -9.23
C LEU A 39 11.59 6.45 -8.33
N GLN A 40 11.76 5.26 -8.91
CA GLN A 40 11.75 4.00 -8.17
C GLN A 40 12.93 3.92 -7.19
N GLU A 41 14.14 4.26 -7.64
CA GLU A 41 15.34 4.27 -6.80
C GLU A 41 15.19 5.24 -5.63
N ARG A 42 14.72 6.46 -5.89
CA ARG A 42 14.49 7.48 -4.85
C ARG A 42 13.41 7.07 -3.87
N ALA A 43 12.32 6.46 -4.34
CA ALA A 43 11.28 5.97 -3.46
C ALA A 43 11.81 4.85 -2.54
N ALA A 44 12.59 3.91 -3.07
CA ALA A 44 13.24 2.85 -2.30
C ALA A 44 14.19 3.44 -1.24
N GLU A 45 15.02 4.42 -1.61
CA GLU A 45 15.93 5.15 -0.71
C GLU A 45 15.16 5.84 0.43
N ILE A 46 14.14 6.65 0.12
CA ILE A 46 13.37 7.42 1.10
C ILE A 46 12.65 6.53 2.13
N PHE A 47 12.19 5.35 1.70
CA PHE A 47 11.50 4.39 2.57
C PHE A 47 12.43 3.37 3.23
N GLY A 48 13.71 3.34 2.86
CA GLY A 48 14.64 2.30 3.31
C GLY A 48 14.22 0.89 2.91
N LYS A 49 13.61 0.73 1.72
CA LYS A 49 13.21 -0.57 1.15
C LYS A 49 14.17 -0.97 0.04
N GLU A 50 14.24 -2.27 -0.27
CA GLU A 50 15.22 -2.78 -1.23
C GLU A 50 14.90 -2.37 -2.67
N ALA A 51 13.62 -2.24 -3.01
CA ALA A 51 13.17 -1.85 -4.34
C ALA A 51 11.79 -1.17 -4.28
N ALA A 52 11.47 -0.46 -5.36
CA ALA A 52 10.17 0.12 -5.60
C ALA A 52 9.74 -0.08 -7.06
N LEU A 53 8.44 0.02 -7.32
CA LEU A 53 7.86 -0.08 -8.64
C LEU A 53 6.76 0.97 -8.80
N PHE A 54 6.82 1.71 -9.91
CA PHE A 54 5.77 2.67 -10.27
C PHE A 54 4.55 1.94 -10.82
N VAL A 55 3.37 2.32 -10.35
CA VAL A 55 2.07 1.80 -10.82
C VAL A 55 1.10 2.96 -11.12
N PRO A 56 0.14 2.77 -12.04
CA PRO A 56 -0.77 3.85 -12.46
C PRO A 56 -1.67 4.36 -11.32
N THR A 57 -2.11 3.48 -10.42
CA THR A 57 -3.06 3.78 -9.34
C THR A 57 -2.69 3.07 -8.04
N GLY A 58 -3.15 3.61 -6.91
CA GLY A 58 -2.99 2.98 -5.61
C GLY A 58 -3.64 1.62 -5.55
N SER A 59 -4.86 1.49 -6.08
CA SER A 59 -5.57 0.21 -6.17
C SER A 59 -4.77 -0.86 -6.91
N MET A 60 -4.08 -0.53 -8.02
CA MET A 60 -3.22 -1.52 -8.67
C MET A 60 -2.08 -1.97 -7.75
N GLY A 61 -1.46 -1.03 -7.01
CA GLY A 61 -0.40 -1.36 -6.05
C GLY A 61 -0.89 -2.28 -4.92
N ASN A 62 -2.01 -1.93 -4.29
CA ASN A 62 -2.64 -2.72 -3.24
C ASN A 62 -3.00 -4.12 -3.74
N GLN A 63 -3.63 -4.23 -4.91
CA GLN A 63 -4.05 -5.52 -5.46
C GLN A 63 -2.87 -6.40 -5.88
N ILE A 64 -1.76 -5.81 -6.35
CA ILE A 64 -0.53 -6.58 -6.57
C ILE A 64 0.01 -7.11 -5.24
N ALA A 65 0.04 -6.28 -4.18
CA ALA A 65 0.52 -6.72 -2.86
C ALA A 65 -0.35 -7.83 -2.27
N VAL A 66 -1.68 -7.69 -2.31
CA VAL A 66 -2.61 -8.75 -1.90
C VAL A 66 -2.36 -10.02 -2.71
N LYS A 67 -2.23 -9.91 -4.04
CA LYS A 67 -2.03 -11.07 -4.91
C LYS A 67 -0.74 -11.84 -4.64
N LEU A 68 0.33 -11.14 -4.26
CA LEU A 68 1.66 -11.72 -4.03
C LEU A 68 1.82 -12.31 -2.64
N HIS A 69 1.17 -11.71 -1.64
CA HIS A 69 1.25 -12.19 -0.25
C HIS A 69 0.24 -13.29 0.07
N THR A 70 -0.66 -13.63 -0.84
CA THR A 70 -1.74 -14.60 -0.62
C THR A 70 -1.87 -15.64 -1.74
N LYS A 71 -2.55 -16.73 -1.42
CA LYS A 71 -2.96 -17.77 -2.36
C LYS A 71 -4.48 -17.76 -2.51
N PRO A 72 -5.03 -18.17 -3.67
CA PRO A 72 -6.47 -18.37 -3.79
C PRO A 72 -7.01 -19.28 -2.69
N GLY A 73 -8.08 -18.86 -2.01
CA GLY A 73 -8.64 -19.55 -0.85
C GLY A 73 -8.16 -19.02 0.51
N ASP A 74 -7.16 -18.14 0.55
CA ASP A 74 -6.80 -17.40 1.78
C ASP A 74 -7.83 -16.29 2.06
N GLU A 75 -7.71 -15.67 3.24
CA GLU A 75 -8.34 -14.38 3.55
C GLU A 75 -7.32 -13.33 4.02
N ILE A 76 -7.68 -12.07 3.83
CA ILE A 76 -6.94 -10.92 4.39
C ILE A 76 -7.66 -10.38 5.63
N VAL A 77 -6.93 -10.03 6.69
CA VAL A 77 -7.46 -9.29 7.84
C VAL A 77 -7.24 -7.80 7.61
N ILE A 78 -8.29 -6.99 7.76
CA ILE A 78 -8.25 -5.54 7.52
C ILE A 78 -9.29 -4.82 8.38
N GLU A 79 -9.10 -3.52 8.63
CA GLU A 79 -10.15 -2.70 9.25
C GLU A 79 -11.39 -2.62 8.34
N GLU A 80 -12.60 -2.69 8.92
CA GLU A 80 -13.86 -2.84 8.18
C GLU A 80 -14.18 -1.73 7.17
N ARG A 81 -13.55 -0.54 7.31
CA ARG A 81 -13.69 0.65 6.46
C ARG A 81 -12.45 0.89 5.60
N GLY A 82 -11.45 -0.01 5.66
CA GLY A 82 -10.22 0.08 4.89
C GLY A 82 -10.46 0.12 3.38
N HIS A 83 -9.60 0.83 2.66
CA HIS A 83 -9.74 1.12 1.23
C HIS A 83 -9.77 -0.15 0.36
N ILE A 84 -8.84 -1.08 0.61
CA ILE A 84 -8.72 -2.35 -0.12
C ILE A 84 -10.04 -3.14 -0.12
N TYR A 85 -10.79 -3.09 0.98
CA TYR A 85 -12.07 -3.79 1.10
C TYR A 85 -13.22 -3.02 0.44
N ASN A 86 -13.36 -1.72 0.75
CA ASN A 86 -14.57 -0.97 0.41
C ASN A 86 -14.51 -0.25 -0.95
N TRP A 87 -13.32 0.14 -1.39
CA TRP A 87 -13.12 1.11 -2.49
C TRP A 87 -12.32 0.55 -3.66
N GLU A 88 -12.13 -0.77 -3.68
CA GLU A 88 -11.43 -1.48 -4.77
C GLU A 88 -12.32 -2.56 -5.38
N MET A 89 -13.64 -2.39 -5.33
CA MET A 89 -14.62 -3.19 -6.09
C MET A 89 -14.54 -4.70 -5.83
N GLY A 90 -14.15 -5.13 -4.62
CA GLY A 90 -14.00 -6.55 -4.29
C GLY A 90 -12.82 -7.21 -5.03
N MET A 91 -11.83 -6.45 -5.47
CA MET A 91 -10.66 -6.96 -6.19
C MET A 91 -9.85 -8.04 -5.45
N PRO A 92 -9.80 -8.12 -4.09
CA PRO A 92 -9.18 -9.28 -3.45
C PRO A 92 -9.81 -10.61 -3.91
N ALA A 93 -11.13 -10.66 -4.04
CA ALA A 93 -11.84 -11.84 -4.55
C ALA A 93 -11.62 -12.03 -6.06
N ILE A 94 -11.72 -10.95 -6.85
CA ILE A 94 -11.65 -11.04 -8.32
C ILE A 94 -10.24 -11.36 -8.82
N ALA A 95 -9.22 -10.71 -8.27
CA ALA A 95 -7.85 -10.75 -8.79
C ALA A 95 -6.95 -11.74 -8.04
N ALA A 96 -7.15 -11.91 -6.73
CA ALA A 96 -6.35 -12.82 -5.91
C ALA A 96 -7.07 -14.12 -5.54
N GLY A 97 -8.41 -14.17 -5.62
CA GLY A 97 -9.21 -15.32 -5.23
C GLY A 97 -9.31 -15.46 -3.71
N VAL A 98 -9.22 -14.36 -2.96
CA VAL A 98 -9.17 -14.36 -1.50
C VAL A 98 -10.40 -13.72 -0.86
N GLY A 99 -10.76 -14.24 0.31
CA GLY A 99 -11.75 -13.63 1.19
C GLY A 99 -11.21 -12.39 1.90
N VAL A 100 -12.12 -11.68 2.56
CA VAL A 100 -11.77 -10.56 3.44
C VAL A 100 -12.42 -10.79 4.80
N ARG A 101 -11.62 -10.64 5.85
CA ARG A 101 -12.05 -10.66 7.24
C ARG A 101 -11.99 -9.24 7.80
N PRO A 102 -13.09 -8.47 7.72
CA PRO A 102 -13.15 -7.13 8.27
C PRO A 102 -13.18 -7.19 9.80
N VAL A 103 -12.42 -6.31 10.43
CA VAL A 103 -12.38 -6.11 11.88
C VAL A 103 -12.67 -4.64 12.17
N ARG A 104 -13.52 -4.36 13.16
CA ARG A 104 -13.81 -2.98 13.55
C ARG A 104 -12.85 -2.54 14.64
N ALA A 105 -12.16 -1.41 14.44
CA ALA A 105 -11.36 -0.79 15.49
C ALA A 105 -12.27 -0.26 16.62
N ALA A 106 -12.00 -0.64 17.88
CA ALA A 106 -12.87 -0.34 19.02
C ALA A 106 -12.98 1.16 19.35
N ASN A 107 -11.94 1.93 19.02
CA ASN A 107 -11.87 3.38 19.27
C ASN A 107 -12.35 4.22 18.06
N ASP A 108 -12.91 3.57 17.04
CA ASP A 108 -13.44 4.18 15.81
C ASP A 108 -12.42 4.96 14.97
N ASN A 109 -11.14 4.97 15.33
CA ASN A 109 -10.10 5.70 14.60
C ASN A 109 -9.54 4.93 13.39
N GLY A 110 -10.03 3.72 13.11
CA GLY A 110 -9.59 2.91 11.97
C GLY A 110 -8.23 2.24 12.13
N MET A 111 -7.61 2.32 13.31
CA MET A 111 -6.36 1.64 13.60
C MET A 111 -6.62 0.44 14.48
N LEU A 112 -6.43 -0.75 13.91
CA LEU A 112 -6.51 -1.99 14.67
C LEU A 112 -5.30 -2.12 15.62
N THR A 113 -5.57 -2.61 16.82
CA THR A 113 -4.56 -3.12 17.76
C THR A 113 -4.21 -4.57 17.41
N TRP A 114 -3.07 -5.05 17.91
CA TRP A 114 -2.72 -6.47 17.75
C TRP A 114 -3.81 -7.40 18.31
N ALA A 115 -4.36 -7.10 19.49
CA ALA A 115 -5.38 -7.93 20.12
C ALA A 115 -6.65 -8.08 19.25
N GLU A 116 -7.06 -7.01 18.57
CA GLU A 116 -8.19 -7.05 17.63
C GLU A 116 -7.86 -7.90 16.40
N ILE A 117 -6.65 -7.76 15.84
CA ILE A 117 -6.18 -8.56 14.70
C ILE A 117 -6.07 -10.04 15.09
N GLU A 118 -5.43 -10.36 16.21
CA GLU A 118 -5.23 -11.72 16.72
C GLU A 118 -6.54 -12.46 16.93
N SER A 119 -7.57 -11.78 17.45
CA SER A 119 -8.90 -12.37 17.63
C SER A 119 -9.58 -12.80 16.33
N ALA A 120 -9.14 -12.26 15.20
CA ALA A 120 -9.68 -12.52 13.88
C ALA A 120 -8.83 -13.54 13.09
N ILE A 121 -7.56 -13.72 13.44
CA ILE A 121 -6.63 -14.56 12.68
C ILE A 121 -7.04 -16.05 12.74
N HIS A 122 -7.01 -16.68 11.57
CA HIS A 122 -7.19 -18.11 11.38
C HIS A 122 -5.88 -18.76 10.95
N ILE A 123 -5.10 -19.20 11.93
CA ILE A 123 -3.89 -20.02 11.72
C ILE A 123 -4.08 -21.35 12.42
N ASN A 124 -3.62 -22.44 11.78
CA ASN A 124 -3.73 -23.81 12.29
C ASN A 124 -5.18 -24.24 12.62
N GLN A 125 -6.15 -23.67 11.91
CA GLN A 125 -7.57 -24.01 12.07
C GLN A 125 -7.91 -25.34 11.37
N PRO A 126 -9.05 -25.97 11.71
CA PRO A 126 -9.52 -27.18 11.03
C PRO A 126 -9.60 -27.00 9.50
N TYR A 127 -9.52 -28.11 8.75
CA TYR A 127 -9.41 -28.09 7.28
C TYR A 127 -10.55 -27.36 6.54
N TYR A 128 -11.68 -27.13 7.20
CA TYR A 128 -12.86 -26.45 6.66
C TYR A 128 -12.87 -24.93 6.92
N ALA A 129 -11.86 -24.39 7.62
CA ALA A 129 -11.72 -22.97 7.87
C ALA A 129 -10.85 -22.29 6.80
N CYS A 130 -11.22 -21.07 6.43
CA CYS A 130 -10.41 -20.21 5.56
C CYS A 130 -9.14 -19.76 6.32
N PRO A 131 -7.92 -20.01 5.81
CA PRO A 131 -6.69 -19.59 6.47
C PRO A 131 -6.42 -18.09 6.23
N THR A 132 -5.95 -17.39 7.27
CA THR A 132 -5.46 -16.02 7.11
C THR A 132 -4.11 -16.03 6.40
N GLY A 133 -3.99 -15.27 5.31
CA GLY A 133 -2.75 -15.17 4.51
C GLY A 133 -2.04 -13.82 4.61
N LEU A 134 -2.74 -12.75 5.00
CA LEU A 134 -2.19 -11.39 5.01
C LEU A 134 -2.92 -10.50 6.01
N ILE A 135 -2.18 -9.60 6.66
CA ILE A 135 -2.74 -8.46 7.39
C ILE A 135 -2.54 -7.20 6.55
N CYS A 136 -3.61 -6.44 6.34
CA CYS A 136 -3.60 -5.15 5.66
C CYS A 136 -3.86 -4.02 6.65
N LEU A 137 -2.92 -3.08 6.73
CA LEU A 137 -3.04 -1.84 7.50
C LEU A 137 -3.29 -0.65 6.56
N GLU A 138 -3.85 0.44 7.07
CA GLU A 138 -4.00 1.70 6.33
C GLU A 138 -3.47 2.87 7.19
N ASN A 139 -2.52 3.66 6.66
CA ASN A 139 -1.95 4.80 7.38
C ASN A 139 -1.59 5.97 6.43
N THR A 140 -2.27 7.12 6.52
CA THR A 140 -3.36 7.46 7.44
C THR A 140 -4.68 6.77 7.07
N HIS A 141 -5.55 6.54 8.07
CA HIS A 141 -6.84 5.89 7.82
C HIS A 141 -7.91 6.91 7.41
N ASN A 142 -8.46 6.77 6.20
CA ASN A 142 -9.35 7.76 5.60
C ASN A 142 -10.66 7.93 6.38
N PHE A 143 -11.32 6.81 6.70
CA PHE A 143 -12.57 6.82 7.49
C PHE A 143 -12.34 7.01 9.00
N GLY A 144 -11.08 7.01 9.43
CA GLY A 144 -10.67 7.40 10.78
C GLY A 144 -10.42 8.90 10.91
N GLY A 145 -10.82 9.69 9.91
CA GLY A 145 -10.59 11.13 9.87
C GLY A 145 -9.14 11.52 9.55
N GLY A 146 -8.38 10.64 8.89
CA GLY A 146 -6.95 10.85 8.67
C GLY A 146 -6.10 10.56 9.92
N SER A 147 -6.61 9.70 10.81
CA SER A 147 -5.89 9.20 11.98
C SER A 147 -4.55 8.57 11.60
N VAL A 148 -3.62 8.61 12.54
CA VAL A 148 -2.23 8.27 12.29
C VAL A 148 -1.77 7.15 13.20
N MET A 149 -1.30 6.06 12.60
CA MET A 149 -0.66 4.96 13.33
C MET A 149 0.81 5.27 13.54
N SER A 150 1.28 5.10 14.78
CA SER A 150 2.68 5.34 15.13
C SER A 150 3.61 4.23 14.68
N ALA A 151 4.91 4.54 14.51
CA ALA A 151 5.92 3.54 14.17
C ALA A 151 5.99 2.40 15.21
N ALA A 152 5.78 2.72 16.50
CA ALA A 152 5.74 1.73 17.57
C ALA A 152 4.56 0.76 17.42
N GLN A 153 3.35 1.27 17.12
CA GLN A 153 2.18 0.44 16.88
C GLN A 153 2.34 -0.42 15.62
N THR A 154 2.85 0.15 14.52
CA THR A 154 3.14 -0.62 13.31
C THR A 154 4.15 -1.74 13.60
N THR A 155 5.21 -1.45 14.36
CA THR A 155 6.23 -2.43 14.74
C THR A 155 5.65 -3.54 15.60
N GLU A 156 4.85 -3.20 16.61
CA GLU A 156 4.17 -4.18 17.47
C GLU A 156 3.31 -5.16 16.66
N ILE A 157 2.50 -4.66 15.72
CA ILE A 157 1.66 -5.49 14.86
C ILE A 157 2.52 -6.40 13.97
N CYS A 158 3.56 -5.84 13.34
CA CYS A 158 4.44 -6.62 12.46
C CYS A 158 5.21 -7.71 13.22
N ASP A 159 5.79 -7.38 14.37
CA ASP A 159 6.55 -8.35 15.18
C ASP A 159 5.68 -9.55 15.59
N ASN A 160 4.44 -9.30 15.99
CA ASN A 160 3.51 -10.37 16.35
C ASN A 160 3.00 -11.15 15.12
N ALA A 161 2.69 -10.48 14.01
CA ALA A 161 2.32 -11.12 12.76
C ALA A 161 3.43 -12.04 12.22
N HIS A 162 4.68 -11.58 12.25
CA HIS A 162 5.85 -12.33 11.79
C HIS A 162 6.15 -13.55 12.65
N ARG A 163 5.88 -13.53 13.96
CA ARG A 163 5.94 -14.73 14.82
C ARG A 163 4.96 -15.82 14.37
N LEU A 164 3.89 -15.43 13.70
CA LEU A 164 2.90 -16.32 13.12
C LEU A 164 3.13 -16.60 11.63
N ASN A 165 4.24 -16.11 11.05
CA ASN A 165 4.55 -16.19 9.62
C ASN A 165 3.51 -15.49 8.71
N LEU A 166 2.82 -14.46 9.21
CA LEU A 166 1.92 -13.65 8.41
C LEU A 166 2.64 -12.40 7.89
N PRO A 167 2.63 -12.12 6.58
CA PRO A 167 3.09 -10.86 6.06
C PRO A 167 2.14 -9.71 6.43
N VAL A 168 2.68 -8.49 6.43
CA VAL A 168 1.93 -7.25 6.65
C VAL A 168 2.11 -6.32 5.46
N HIS A 169 1.00 -5.93 4.84
CA HIS A 169 0.96 -4.88 3.81
C HIS A 169 0.37 -3.59 4.38
N LEU A 170 0.97 -2.45 4.03
CA LEU A 170 0.47 -1.13 4.39
C LEU A 170 -0.05 -0.38 3.16
N ASP A 171 -1.35 -0.07 3.14
CA ASP A 171 -1.90 1.00 2.33
C ASP A 171 -1.48 2.35 2.96
N GLY A 172 -0.38 2.86 2.45
CA GLY A 172 0.22 4.13 2.81
C GLY A 172 -0.16 5.25 1.85
N ALA A 173 -1.35 5.22 1.24
CA ALA A 173 -1.81 6.24 0.29
C ALA A 173 -1.53 7.69 0.73
N ARG A 174 -1.53 7.94 2.05
CA ARG A 174 -1.25 9.23 2.68
C ARG A 174 -0.15 9.16 3.75
N ILE A 175 0.81 8.25 3.60
CA ILE A 175 1.86 8.01 4.61
C ILE A 175 2.74 9.24 4.88
N PHE A 176 2.91 10.13 3.90
CA PHE A 176 3.62 11.39 4.11
C PHE A 176 2.88 12.36 5.03
N ASN A 177 1.54 12.31 5.07
CA ASN A 177 0.75 13.06 6.05
C ASN A 177 1.02 12.54 7.48
N ALA A 178 1.08 11.21 7.65
CA ALA A 178 1.45 10.58 8.92
C ALA A 178 2.86 10.98 9.38
N SER A 179 3.82 10.96 8.44
CA SER A 179 5.21 11.36 8.67
C SER A 179 5.31 12.80 9.16
N VAL A 180 4.65 13.74 8.48
CA VAL A 180 4.62 15.15 8.89
C VAL A 180 3.92 15.33 10.24
N ALA A 181 2.78 14.68 10.45
CA ALA A 181 2.00 14.81 11.68
C ALA A 181 2.75 14.32 12.93
N GLN A 182 3.57 13.28 12.78
CA GLN A 182 4.34 12.70 13.88
C GLN A 182 5.79 13.19 13.94
N ASN A 183 6.24 14.00 12.97
CA ASN A 183 7.63 14.44 12.85
C ASN A 183 8.63 13.26 12.84
N VAL A 184 8.30 12.21 12.10
CA VAL A 184 9.15 11.02 11.90
C VAL A 184 9.25 10.69 10.41
N SER A 185 10.29 9.98 9.99
CA SER A 185 10.46 9.61 8.58
C SER A 185 9.46 8.54 8.14
N VAL A 186 9.12 8.49 6.83
CA VAL A 186 8.33 7.38 6.28
C VAL A 186 9.06 6.04 6.37
N ALA A 187 10.41 6.03 6.33
CA ALA A 187 11.21 4.83 6.57
C ALA A 187 10.95 4.27 7.97
N GLU A 188 10.86 5.13 8.99
CA GLU A 188 10.58 4.71 10.36
C GLU A 188 9.15 4.15 10.52
N LEU A 189 8.15 4.83 9.95
CA LEU A 189 6.74 4.39 9.99
C LEU A 189 6.50 3.05 9.31
N THR A 190 7.30 2.73 8.30
CA THR A 190 7.08 1.58 7.41
C THR A 190 8.18 0.52 7.55
N LYS A 191 9.13 0.69 8.47
CA LYS A 191 10.30 -0.18 8.61
C LYS A 191 9.92 -1.66 8.63
N SER A 192 8.96 -2.01 9.49
CA SER A 192 8.61 -3.39 9.82
C SER A 192 7.61 -4.05 8.84
N VAL A 193 6.96 -3.29 7.95
CA VAL A 193 6.00 -3.87 7.00
C VAL A 193 6.72 -4.55 5.82
N ASP A 194 6.15 -5.64 5.32
CA ASP A 194 6.73 -6.43 4.21
C ASP A 194 6.58 -5.72 2.87
N SER A 195 5.47 -5.02 2.67
CA SER A 195 5.28 -4.14 1.53
C SER A 195 4.43 -2.92 1.87
N VAL A 196 4.67 -1.82 1.16
CA VAL A 196 3.90 -0.57 1.31
C VAL A 196 3.52 -0.03 -0.05
N GLN A 197 2.31 0.47 -0.16
CA GLN A 197 1.83 1.26 -1.30
C GLN A 197 1.71 2.73 -0.86
N PHE A 198 2.23 3.70 -1.62
CA PHE A 198 1.89 5.11 -1.37
C PHE A 198 1.47 5.86 -2.65
N CYS A 199 0.62 6.88 -2.53
CA CYS A 199 0.10 7.61 -3.68
C CYS A 199 0.89 8.90 -3.95
N LEU A 200 1.18 9.15 -5.22
CA LEU A 200 1.72 10.43 -5.70
C LEU A 200 0.58 11.41 -6.03
N SER A 201 -0.57 10.88 -6.46
CA SER A 201 -1.71 11.65 -6.98
C SER A 201 -2.77 12.06 -5.95
N LYS A 202 -2.32 12.40 -4.74
CA LYS A 202 -3.15 12.90 -3.62
C LYS A 202 -2.51 14.17 -3.07
N GLY A 203 -2.27 14.27 -1.77
CA GLY A 203 -1.58 15.41 -1.14
C GLY A 203 -0.21 15.77 -1.72
N LEU A 204 0.49 14.84 -2.38
CA LEU A 204 1.76 15.11 -3.10
C LEU A 204 1.58 15.82 -4.45
N GLY A 205 0.36 15.89 -4.98
CA GLY A 205 -0.02 16.75 -6.10
C GLY A 205 0.33 16.26 -7.51
N ALA A 206 0.91 15.07 -7.66
CA ALA A 206 1.18 14.50 -8.97
C ALA A 206 -0.12 14.23 -9.74
N PRO A 207 -0.14 14.27 -11.08
CA PRO A 207 -1.37 14.04 -11.83
C PRO A 207 -1.85 12.58 -11.78
N VAL A 208 -0.92 11.64 -11.72
CA VAL A 208 -1.15 10.18 -11.79
C VAL A 208 -0.08 9.49 -10.98
N GLY A 209 -0.39 8.28 -10.52
CA GLY A 209 0.63 7.33 -10.11
C GLY A 209 0.68 7.04 -8.62
N SER A 210 1.23 5.89 -8.33
CA SER A 210 1.50 5.39 -6.99
C SER A 210 2.75 4.52 -7.04
N MET A 211 3.31 4.22 -5.90
CA MET A 211 4.48 3.36 -5.76
C MET A 211 4.11 2.16 -4.90
N ILE A 212 4.70 1.01 -5.21
CA ILE A 212 4.73 -0.19 -4.38
C ILE A 212 6.20 -0.46 -4.02
N LEU A 213 6.48 -0.74 -2.75
CA LEU A 213 7.83 -0.92 -2.22
C LEU A 213 7.89 -2.17 -1.35
N GLY A 214 9.05 -2.82 -1.32
CA GLY A 214 9.27 -4.05 -0.56
C GLY A 214 10.65 -4.64 -0.83
N LYS A 215 10.77 -5.95 -0.64
CA LYS A 215 11.97 -6.72 -1.00
C LYS A 215 12.17 -6.79 -2.51
N LYS A 216 13.41 -6.99 -2.95
CA LYS A 216 13.78 -7.00 -4.37
C LYS A 216 13.07 -8.09 -5.17
N ASP A 217 12.94 -9.28 -4.61
CA ASP A 217 12.24 -10.42 -5.20
C ASP A 217 10.73 -10.15 -5.33
N PHE A 218 10.10 -9.62 -4.28
CA PHE A 218 8.71 -9.18 -4.30
C PHE A 218 8.45 -8.15 -5.40
N ILE A 219 9.33 -7.14 -5.55
CA ILE A 219 9.18 -6.10 -6.58
C ILE A 219 9.40 -6.65 -8.00
N ALA A 220 10.32 -7.60 -8.17
CA ALA A 220 10.50 -8.29 -9.45
C ALA A 220 9.23 -9.03 -9.88
N GLU A 221 8.56 -9.72 -8.94
CA GLU A 221 7.28 -10.39 -9.23
C GLU A 221 6.14 -9.38 -9.40
N ALA A 222 6.14 -8.29 -8.63
CA ALA A 222 5.16 -7.20 -8.75
C ALA A 222 5.18 -6.58 -10.15
N ARG A 223 6.35 -6.46 -10.79
CA ARG A 223 6.47 -5.96 -12.17
C ARG A 223 5.74 -6.87 -13.17
N THR A 224 5.79 -8.19 -12.95
CA THR A 224 5.06 -9.17 -13.77
C THR A 224 3.55 -9.01 -13.60
N TRP A 225 3.07 -8.87 -12.36
CA TRP A 225 1.64 -8.64 -12.10
C TRP A 225 1.14 -7.29 -12.56
N ARG A 226 1.96 -6.23 -12.46
CA ARG A 226 1.69 -4.93 -13.08
C ARG A 226 1.44 -5.09 -14.57
N LYS A 227 2.23 -5.90 -15.28
CA LYS A 227 2.00 -6.18 -16.70
C LYS A 227 0.69 -6.94 -16.93
N ARG A 228 0.38 -7.95 -16.10
CA ARG A 228 -0.88 -8.72 -16.18
C ARG A 228 -2.12 -7.84 -15.97
N PHE A 229 -2.05 -6.88 -15.06
CA PHE A 229 -3.11 -5.89 -14.83
C PHE A 229 -3.11 -4.71 -15.82
N GLY A 230 -2.25 -4.75 -16.85
CA GLY A 230 -2.21 -3.72 -17.88
C GLY A 230 -1.52 -2.42 -17.47
N GLY A 231 -0.80 -2.39 -16.34
CA GLY A 231 -0.08 -1.21 -15.84
C GLY A 231 1.33 -1.03 -16.38
N GLY A 232 1.79 -1.87 -17.31
CA GLY A 232 3.09 -1.68 -17.98
C GLY A 232 3.01 -0.58 -19.05
N MET A 233 3.39 0.62 -18.67
CA MET A 233 3.39 1.85 -19.49
C MET A 233 4.61 1.93 -20.42
N ARG A 234 4.52 2.78 -21.44
CA ARG A 234 5.51 3.04 -22.49
C ARG A 234 5.30 4.45 -23.03
#